data_AF-A0A6I5RK84-F1
#
_entry.id   AF-A0A6I5RK84-F1
#
_cell.length_a   1.000
_cell.length_b   1.000
_cell.length_c   1.000
_cell.angle_alpha   90.00
_cell.angle_beta   90.00
_cell.angle_gamma   90.00
#
_symmetry.space_group_name_H-M   'P 1'
#
loop_
_entity.id
_entity.type
_entity.pdbx_description
1 polymer ?
#
loop_
_entity_poly.entity_id
_entity_poly.type
_entity_poly.pdbx_seq_one_letter_code
_entity_poly.pdbx_strand_id
1 'polypeptide(L)'
;GYSVQSCDPIYQFSAEQIAQRVTETRSLILEKVREYQENYVWTVISDPETLGDMRLSAMRQFIKDFPKGLADGRYRVAQLPSLPYADQQFDLAVCGHLLFSYSENLSLDLHQRSIQELCRVAREVRIFPVLTLNGDRSPWLAPIISERQNVGYSADLVTVAYEFQKGGNQMLRLMPTG
;
A
#
# COMPACT_ATOMS: atom_id res chain seq x y z
N GLY A 1 18.89 -6.72 12.03
CA GLY A 1 17.52 -6.90 11.49
C GLY A 1 16.73 -5.62 11.66
N TYR A 2 15.60 -5.47 10.98
CA TYR A 2 14.68 -4.34 11.17
C TYR A 2 13.51 -4.75 12.08
N SER A 3 12.97 -3.81 12.85
CA SER A 3 11.70 -3.96 13.57
C SER A 3 10.58 -3.45 12.68
N VAL A 4 9.56 -4.28 12.42
CA VAL A 4 8.47 -3.96 11.50
C VAL A 4 7.14 -4.17 12.21
N GLN A 5 6.27 -3.16 12.10
CA GLN A 5 4.87 -3.27 12.48
C GLN A 5 4.03 -3.01 11.23
N SER A 6 2.96 -3.78 11.09
CA SER A 6 1.95 -3.59 10.05
C SER A 6 0.62 -3.29 10.71
N CYS A 7 -0.15 -2.40 10.11
CA CYS A 7 -1.51 -2.11 10.54
C CYS A 7 -2.48 -2.16 9.38
N ASP A 8 -3.62 -2.81 9.63
CA ASP A 8 -4.70 -2.96 8.66
C ASP A 8 -6.00 -3.27 9.42
N PRO A 9 -7.16 -2.72 9.02
CA PRO A 9 -8.44 -3.08 9.62
C PRO A 9 -8.78 -4.57 9.48
N ILE A 10 -8.19 -5.29 8.51
CA ILE A 10 -8.40 -6.73 8.31
C ILE A 10 -7.90 -7.56 9.50
N TYR A 11 -6.97 -7.04 10.31
CA TYR A 11 -6.43 -7.78 11.45
C TYR A 11 -7.43 -7.97 12.59
N GLN A 12 -8.63 -7.39 12.49
CA GLN A 12 -9.74 -7.69 13.42
C GLN A 12 -10.33 -9.10 13.21
N PHE A 13 -10.05 -9.72 12.06
CA PHE A 13 -10.56 -11.05 11.71
C PHE A 13 -9.58 -12.15 12.09
N SER A 14 -10.09 -13.38 12.27
CA SER A 14 -9.25 -14.56 12.52
C SER A 14 -8.46 -14.96 11.27
N ALA A 15 -7.40 -15.75 11.47
CA ALA A 15 -6.60 -16.30 10.37
C ALA A 15 -7.47 -17.08 9.37
N GLU A 16 -8.44 -17.85 9.85
CA GLU A 16 -9.38 -18.63 9.05
C GLU A 16 -10.33 -17.72 8.25
N GLN A 17 -10.86 -16.66 8.88
CA GLN A 17 -11.72 -15.69 8.21
C GLN A 17 -10.98 -14.93 7.11
N ILE A 18 -9.73 -14.56 7.34
CA ILE A 18 -8.90 -13.92 6.32
C ILE A 18 -8.59 -14.91 5.19
N ALA A 19 -8.23 -16.15 5.52
CA ALA A 19 -7.96 -17.20 4.55
C ALA A 19 -9.16 -17.45 3.63
N GLN A 20 -10.36 -17.55 4.21
CA GLN A 20 -11.60 -17.74 3.47
C GLN A 20 -11.83 -16.61 2.45
N ARG A 21 -11.67 -15.35 2.87
CA ARG A 21 -11.81 -14.18 1.97
C ARG A 21 -10.80 -14.20 0.83
N VAL A 22 -9.57 -14.62 1.09
CA VAL A 22 -8.53 -14.77 0.05
C VAL A 22 -8.96 -15.83 -0.96
N THR A 23 -9.48 -16.97 -0.50
CA THR A 23 -9.98 -18.02 -1.39
C THR A 23 -11.17 -17.55 -2.24
N GLU A 24 -12.15 -16.87 -1.63
CA GLU A 24 -13.35 -16.38 -2.30
C GLU A 24 -13.06 -15.30 -3.35
N THR A 25 -12.08 -14.43 -3.10
CA THR A 25 -11.76 -13.32 -4.01
C THR A 25 -10.74 -13.67 -5.08
N ARG A 26 -10.01 -14.79 -4.95
CA ARG A 26 -8.94 -15.18 -5.88
C ARG A 26 -9.41 -15.23 -7.33
N SER A 27 -10.46 -16.01 -7.61
CA SER A 27 -10.92 -16.26 -8.98
C SER A 27 -11.34 -14.96 -9.66
N LEU A 28 -12.08 -14.11 -8.94
CA LEU A 28 -12.52 -12.80 -9.42
C LEU A 28 -11.33 -11.88 -9.75
N ILE A 29 -10.32 -11.84 -8.88
CA ILE A 29 -9.11 -11.03 -9.12
C ILE A 29 -8.35 -11.53 -10.35
N LEU A 30 -8.19 -12.85 -10.49
CA LEU A 30 -7.49 -13.44 -11.64
C LEU A 30 -8.27 -13.24 -12.94
N GLU A 31 -9.59 -13.35 -12.92
CA GLU A 31 -10.44 -13.03 -14.07
C GLU A 31 -10.25 -11.58 -14.53
N LYS A 32 -10.27 -10.61 -13.60
CA LYS A 32 -9.99 -9.21 -13.94
C LYS A 32 -8.58 -9.00 -14.49
N VAL A 33 -7.59 -9.66 -13.91
CA VAL A 33 -6.22 -9.59 -14.44
C VAL A 33 -6.14 -10.18 -15.85
N ARG A 34 -6.90 -11.25 -16.13
CA ARG A 34 -6.98 -11.85 -17.47
C ARG A 34 -7.72 -10.95 -18.47
N GLU A 35 -8.74 -10.22 -18.02
CA GLU A 35 -9.51 -9.28 -18.83
C GLU A 35 -8.67 -8.06 -19.25
N TYR A 36 -7.82 -7.56 -18.35
CA TYR A 36 -7.01 -6.35 -18.56
C TYR A 36 -5.51 -6.64 -18.71
N GLN A 37 -5.14 -7.77 -19.33
CA GLN A 37 -3.74 -8.20 -19.43
C GLN A 37 -2.83 -7.17 -20.11
N GLU A 38 -3.38 -6.43 -21.06
CA GLU A 38 -2.72 -5.37 -21.79
C GLU A 38 -2.33 -4.17 -20.92
N ASN A 39 -2.88 -4.05 -19.71
CA ASN A 39 -2.52 -3.00 -18.76
C ASN A 39 -1.33 -3.38 -17.86
N TYR A 40 -0.83 -4.62 -17.97
CA TYR A 40 0.26 -5.14 -17.15
C TYR A 40 1.54 -5.43 -17.94
N VAL A 41 2.65 -5.50 -17.21
CA VAL A 41 3.99 -5.85 -17.70
C VAL A 41 4.31 -7.28 -17.24
N TRP A 42 4.53 -8.18 -18.20
CA TRP A 42 4.70 -9.62 -17.97
C TRP A 42 6.16 -10.09 -18.03
N THR A 43 7.10 -9.24 -17.59
CA THR A 43 8.55 -9.52 -17.66
C THR A 43 9.04 -10.30 -16.44
N VAL A 44 8.72 -9.81 -15.24
CA VAL A 44 9.07 -10.44 -13.96
C VAL A 44 8.04 -11.51 -13.56
N ILE A 45 6.78 -11.28 -13.94
CA ILE A 45 5.67 -12.19 -13.69
C ILE A 45 5.23 -12.66 -15.07
N SER A 46 5.36 -13.95 -15.36
CA SER A 46 5.20 -14.45 -16.74
C SER A 46 3.75 -14.42 -17.24
N ASP A 47 2.79 -14.59 -16.34
CA ASP A 47 1.38 -14.77 -16.68
C ASP A 47 0.47 -14.59 -15.45
N PRO A 48 -0.86 -14.46 -15.66
CA PRO A 48 -1.83 -14.33 -14.57
C PRO A 48 -1.85 -15.49 -13.56
N GLU A 49 -1.56 -16.74 -13.97
CA GLU A 49 -1.55 -17.87 -13.04
C GLU A 49 -0.35 -17.79 -12.11
N THR A 50 0.82 -17.48 -12.67
CA THR A 50 2.05 -17.20 -11.92
C THR A 50 1.84 -16.06 -10.93
N LEU A 51 1.16 -14.97 -11.34
CA LEU A 51 0.76 -13.91 -10.42
C LEU A 51 -0.10 -14.43 -9.26
N GLY A 52 -1.11 -15.25 -9.58
CA GLY A 52 -2.00 -15.86 -8.62
C GLY A 52 -1.26 -16.72 -7.60
N ASP A 53 -0.36 -17.58 -8.07
CA ASP A 53 0.41 -18.48 -7.23
C ASP A 53 1.41 -17.75 -6.33
N MET A 54 2.08 -16.71 -6.84
CA MET A 54 2.94 -15.85 -6.03
C MET A 54 2.16 -15.16 -4.92
N ARG A 55 1.02 -14.53 -5.26
CA ARG A 55 0.15 -13.85 -4.28
C ARG A 55 -0.37 -14.82 -3.23
N LEU A 56 -0.82 -16.00 -3.63
CA LEU A 56 -1.27 -17.03 -2.70
C LEU A 56 -0.16 -17.55 -1.82
N SER A 57 1.05 -17.72 -2.36
CA SER A 57 2.21 -18.15 -1.57
C SER A 57 2.54 -17.14 -0.47
N ALA A 58 2.54 -15.85 -0.81
CA ALA A 58 2.70 -14.77 0.17
C ALA A 58 1.57 -14.76 1.21
N MET A 59 0.32 -14.92 0.79
CA MET A 59 -0.84 -14.98 1.70
C MET A 59 -0.76 -16.18 2.64
N ARG A 60 -0.36 -17.37 2.17
CA ARG A 60 -0.18 -18.54 3.05
C ARG A 60 0.89 -18.31 4.10
N GLN A 61 1.99 -17.65 3.74
CA GLN A 61 3.05 -17.30 4.70
C GLN A 61 2.53 -16.30 5.75
N PHE A 62 1.83 -15.25 5.31
CA PHE A 62 1.19 -14.30 6.20
C PHE A 62 0.19 -14.97 7.16
N ILE A 63 -0.76 -15.76 6.64
CA ILE A 63 -1.79 -16.43 7.46
C ILE A 63 -1.15 -17.36 8.50
N LYS A 64 -0.08 -18.08 8.13
CA LYS A 64 0.64 -18.96 9.05
C LYS A 64 1.33 -18.18 10.18
N ASP A 65 1.86 -17.00 9.88
CA ASP A 65 2.54 -16.14 10.86
C ASP A 65 1.57 -15.30 11.70
N PHE A 66 0.38 -15.00 11.16
CA PHE A 66 -0.55 -14.01 11.68
C PHE A 66 -0.91 -14.18 13.17
N PRO A 67 -1.32 -15.37 13.68
CA PRO A 67 -1.68 -15.53 15.09
C PRO A 67 -0.54 -15.17 16.04
N LYS A 68 0.69 -15.60 15.71
CA LYS A 68 1.88 -15.29 16.50
C LYS A 68 2.25 -13.81 16.37
N GLY A 69 2.25 -13.28 15.15
CA GLY A 69 2.56 -11.87 14.92
C GLY A 69 1.59 -10.91 15.61
N LEU A 70 0.32 -11.31 15.76
CA LEU A 70 -0.67 -10.54 16.50
C LEU A 70 -0.36 -10.52 18.00
N ALA A 71 -0.04 -11.69 18.58
CA ALA A 71 0.38 -11.80 19.98
C ALA A 71 1.70 -11.05 20.27
N ASP A 72 2.64 -11.06 19.32
CA ASP A 72 3.91 -10.34 19.40
C ASP A 72 3.77 -8.83 19.13
N GLY A 73 2.57 -8.35 18.75
CA GLY A 73 2.30 -6.94 18.45
C GLY A 73 2.84 -6.44 17.10
N ARG A 74 3.25 -7.35 16.20
CA ARG A 74 3.69 -7.04 14.82
C ARG A 74 2.53 -6.69 13.90
N TYR A 75 1.33 -7.18 14.20
CA TYR A 75 0.10 -6.83 13.51
C TYR A 75 -0.81 -6.00 14.44
N ARG A 76 -1.28 -4.84 13.98
CA ARG A 76 -2.10 -3.90 14.75
C ARG A 76 -3.40 -3.58 14.02
N VAL A 77 -4.56 -3.76 14.65
CA VAL A 77 -5.83 -3.32 14.08
C VAL A 77 -5.89 -1.80 14.12
N ALA A 78 -5.69 -1.16 12.97
CA ALA A 78 -5.80 0.28 12.79
C ALA A 78 -6.02 0.61 11.31
N GLN A 79 -6.44 1.83 11.04
CA GLN A 79 -6.71 2.30 9.69
C GLN A 79 -6.37 3.78 9.55
N LEU A 80 -5.96 4.19 8.35
CA LEU A 80 -5.82 5.60 8.06
C LEU A 80 -7.20 6.29 8.10
N PRO A 81 -7.28 7.57 8.54
CA PRO A 81 -6.16 8.47 8.85
C PRO A 81 -5.81 8.54 10.35
N SER A 82 -6.05 7.50 11.16
CA SER A 82 -5.74 7.54 12.59
C SER A 82 -5.04 6.27 13.05
N LEU A 83 -3.76 6.41 13.39
CA LEU A 83 -2.88 5.32 13.77
C LEU A 83 -2.51 5.42 15.26
N PRO A 84 -2.51 4.29 16.00
CA PRO A 84 -2.25 4.26 17.44
C PRO A 84 -0.74 4.25 17.74
N TYR A 85 -0.01 5.15 17.10
CA TYR A 85 1.44 5.30 17.22
C TYR A 85 1.80 6.70 17.70
N ALA A 86 2.92 6.79 18.42
CA ALA A 86 3.47 8.07 18.82
C ALA A 86 4.02 8.84 17.61
N ASP A 87 4.18 10.15 17.78
CA ASP A 87 4.86 10.99 16.79
C ASP A 87 6.30 10.48 16.59
N GLN A 88 6.73 10.40 15.33
CA GLN A 88 8.08 10.00 14.93
C GLN A 88 8.52 8.65 15.51
N GLN A 89 7.58 7.75 15.77
CA GLN A 89 7.88 6.41 16.30
C GLN A 89 8.70 5.55 15.31
N PHE A 90 8.59 5.80 14.00
CA PHE A 90 9.24 5.01 12.96
C PHE A 90 10.21 5.82 12.12
N ASP A 91 11.29 5.18 11.68
CA ASP A 91 12.17 5.77 10.66
C ASP A 91 11.49 5.87 9.28
N LEU A 92 10.60 4.92 8.98
CA LEU A 92 9.99 4.75 7.66
C LEU A 92 8.56 4.21 7.77
N ALA A 93 7.63 4.87 7.09
CA ALA A 93 6.30 4.35 6.78
C ALA A 93 6.19 4.04 5.28
N VAL A 94 5.65 2.86 4.96
CA VAL A 94 5.38 2.43 3.58
C VAL A 94 3.89 2.20 3.42
N CYS A 95 3.28 2.87 2.45
CA CYS A 95 1.89 2.68 2.05
C CYS A 95 1.89 2.13 0.61
N GLY A 96 1.47 0.88 0.46
CA GLY A 96 1.32 0.23 -0.83
C GLY A 96 0.04 0.67 -1.56
N HIS A 97 -0.48 -0.23 -2.42
CA HIS A 97 -1.63 -0.06 -3.29
C HIS A 97 -2.94 0.25 -2.53
N LEU A 98 -3.05 1.46 -1.96
CA LEU A 98 -4.18 1.92 -1.14
C LEU A 98 -4.57 3.35 -1.48
N LEU A 99 -3.68 4.33 -1.30
CA LEU A 99 -4.06 5.74 -1.45
C LEU A 99 -4.36 6.08 -2.91
N PHE A 100 -3.33 6.39 -3.70
CA PHE A 100 -3.51 6.84 -5.08
C PHE A 100 -4.22 5.81 -5.97
N SER A 101 -4.06 4.51 -5.70
CA SER A 101 -4.78 3.45 -6.42
C SER A 101 -6.29 3.63 -6.33
N TYR A 102 -6.81 4.03 -5.18
CA TYR A 102 -8.24 4.20 -4.92
C TYR A 102 -8.68 5.67 -4.98
N SER A 103 -8.09 6.48 -5.86
CA SER A 103 -8.44 7.91 -6.00
C SER A 103 -9.91 8.15 -6.35
N GLU A 104 -10.58 7.17 -6.98
CA GLU A 104 -12.02 7.24 -7.26
C GLU A 104 -12.89 6.98 -6.02
N ASN A 105 -12.36 6.26 -5.03
CA ASN A 105 -13.08 5.88 -3.82
C ASN A 105 -12.72 6.75 -2.61
N LEU A 106 -11.51 7.28 -2.58
CA LEU A 106 -10.97 8.06 -1.47
C LEU A 106 -10.87 9.52 -1.90
N SER A 107 -11.54 10.41 -1.15
CA SER A 107 -11.51 11.85 -1.42
C SER A 107 -10.12 12.45 -1.22
N LEU A 108 -9.88 13.63 -1.78
CA LEU A 108 -8.65 14.40 -1.54
C LEU A 108 -8.42 14.66 -0.04
N ASP A 109 -9.46 15.03 0.70
CA ASP A 109 -9.39 15.24 2.15
C ASP A 109 -8.90 13.98 2.89
N LEU A 110 -9.40 12.81 2.52
CA LEU A 110 -8.98 11.56 3.14
C LEU A 110 -7.52 11.25 2.79
N HIS A 111 -7.06 11.54 1.57
CA HIS A 111 -5.65 11.43 1.21
C HIS A 111 -4.78 12.37 2.05
N GLN A 112 -5.15 13.64 2.18
CA GLN A 112 -4.42 14.64 2.95
C GLN A 112 -4.25 14.20 4.41
N ARG A 113 -5.36 13.83 5.07
CA ARG A 113 -5.33 13.37 6.47
C ARG A 113 -4.51 12.09 6.63
N SER A 114 -4.64 11.15 5.70
CA SER A 114 -3.90 9.89 5.74
C SER A 114 -2.40 10.08 5.59
N ILE A 115 -1.98 10.92 4.64
CA ILE A 115 -0.57 11.21 4.39
C ILE A 115 0.02 12.04 5.51
N GLN A 116 -0.74 13.00 6.05
CA GLN A 116 -0.36 13.71 7.27
C GLN A 116 -0.13 12.75 8.43
N GLU A 117 -1.01 11.76 8.62
CA GLU A 117 -0.86 10.78 9.70
C GLU A 117 0.38 9.90 9.50
N LEU A 118 0.69 9.49 8.27
CA LEU A 118 1.93 8.78 7.96
C LEU A 118 3.17 9.63 8.26
N CYS A 119 3.16 10.91 7.88
CA CYS A 119 4.21 11.87 8.19
C CYS A 119 4.35 12.14 9.70
N ARG A 120 3.25 12.07 10.46
CA ARG A 120 3.27 12.23 11.92
C ARG A 120 4.02 11.08 12.58
N VAL A 121 3.71 9.84 12.20
CA VAL A 121 4.26 8.64 12.85
C VAL A 121 5.64 8.25 12.36
N ALA A 122 6.07 8.72 11.19
CA ALA A 122 7.34 8.34 10.58
C ALA A 122 8.16 9.50 10.00
N ARG A 123 9.48 9.36 10.05
CA ARG A 123 10.42 10.34 9.48
C ARG A 123 10.43 10.35 7.95
N GLU A 124 10.42 9.17 7.33
CA GLU A 124 10.30 9.01 5.88
C GLU A 124 8.96 8.36 5.53
N VAL A 125 8.27 8.86 4.51
CA VAL A 125 7.04 8.23 4.00
C VAL A 125 7.21 7.87 2.53
N ARG A 126 6.81 6.65 2.18
CA ARG A 126 6.85 6.10 0.83
C ARG A 126 5.48 5.59 0.43
N ILE A 127 4.91 6.15 -0.64
CA ILE A 127 3.57 5.81 -1.13
C ILE A 127 3.66 5.31 -2.56
N PHE A 128 3.26 4.06 -2.79
CA PHE A 128 3.37 3.39 -4.08
C PHE A 128 2.11 2.59 -4.42
N PRO A 129 1.63 2.62 -5.68
CA PRO A 129 2.08 3.47 -6.78
C PRO A 129 1.44 4.87 -6.69
N VAL A 130 1.83 5.77 -7.61
CA VAL A 130 1.15 7.08 -7.79
C VAL A 130 0.05 7.06 -8.88
N LEU A 131 -0.35 5.85 -9.29
CA LEU A 131 -1.41 5.61 -10.28
C LEU A 131 -2.72 5.15 -9.62
N THR A 132 -3.82 5.39 -10.33
CA THR A 132 -5.13 4.78 -10.06
C THR A 132 -5.17 3.32 -10.54
N LEU A 133 -6.20 2.58 -10.15
CA LEU A 133 -6.43 1.21 -10.67
C LEU A 133 -6.57 1.15 -12.20
N ASN A 134 -6.97 2.25 -12.86
CA ASN A 134 -7.10 2.31 -14.32
C ASN A 134 -5.77 2.59 -15.04
N GLY A 135 -4.70 2.88 -14.29
CA GLY A 135 -3.38 3.19 -14.87
C GLY A 135 -3.13 4.67 -15.10
N ASP A 136 -4.10 5.52 -14.80
CA ASP A 136 -3.93 6.96 -14.86
C ASP A 136 -3.17 7.48 -13.65
N ARG A 137 -2.43 8.58 -13.84
CA ARG A 137 -1.84 9.30 -12.72
C ARG A 137 -2.95 9.79 -11.79
N SER A 138 -2.80 9.58 -10.48
CA SER A 138 -3.80 10.03 -9.52
C SER A 138 -4.04 11.55 -9.62
N PRO A 139 -5.31 12.00 -9.69
CA PRO A 139 -5.63 13.44 -9.67
C PRO A 139 -5.24 14.11 -8.35
N TRP A 140 -5.06 13.32 -7.28
CA TRP A 140 -4.70 13.82 -5.96
C TRP A 140 -3.19 14.00 -5.77
N LEU A 141 -2.36 13.47 -6.67
CA LEU A 141 -0.90 13.53 -6.53
C LEU A 141 -0.38 14.97 -6.47
N ALA A 142 -0.74 15.82 -7.43
CA ALA A 142 -0.26 17.19 -7.47
C ALA A 142 -0.77 18.04 -6.28
N PRO A 143 -2.07 18.00 -5.91
CA PRO A 143 -2.55 18.64 -4.69
C PRO A 143 -1.80 18.20 -3.42
N ILE A 144 -1.52 16.90 -3.27
CA ILE A 144 -0.79 16.36 -2.12
C ILE A 144 0.66 16.87 -2.10
N ILE A 145 1.36 16.87 -3.25
CA ILE A 145 2.74 17.37 -3.34
C ILE A 145 2.79 18.84 -2.90
N SER A 146 1.93 19.69 -3.46
CA SER A 146 1.89 21.12 -3.13
C SER A 146 1.60 21.36 -1.66
N GLU A 147 0.63 20.62 -1.12
CA GLU A 147 0.20 20.77 0.28
C GLU A 147 1.29 20.32 1.26
N ARG A 148 1.99 19.20 0.98
CA ARG A 148 3.12 18.73 1.79
C ARG A 148 4.33 19.68 1.74
N GLN A 149 4.64 20.21 0.56
CA GLN A 149 5.72 21.19 0.40
C GLN A 149 5.48 22.47 1.20
N ASN A 150 4.24 22.96 1.24
CA ASN A 150 3.88 24.15 2.01
C ASN A 150 4.04 23.98 3.53
N VAL A 151 4.08 22.75 4.04
CA VAL A 151 4.24 22.45 5.47
C VAL A 151 5.61 21.86 5.81
N GLY A 152 6.61 22.09 4.95
CA GLY A 152 8.01 21.77 5.24
C GLY A 152 8.42 20.33 4.95
N TYR A 153 7.89 19.74 3.88
CA TYR A 153 8.33 18.44 3.37
C TYR A 153 8.90 18.55 1.95
N SER A 154 9.97 17.81 1.67
CA SER A 154 10.33 17.47 0.30
C SER A 154 9.36 16.42 -0.20
N ALA A 155 9.08 16.46 -1.51
CA ALA A 155 8.15 15.56 -2.15
C ALA A 155 8.75 15.12 -3.50
N ASP A 156 9.39 13.95 -3.48
CA ASP A 156 10.15 13.42 -4.59
C ASP A 156 9.39 12.28 -5.25
N LEU A 157 9.36 12.28 -6.59
CA LEU A 157 8.88 11.14 -7.35
C LEU A 157 10.06 10.25 -7.71
N VAL A 158 10.07 9.05 -7.16
CA VAL A 158 11.17 8.09 -7.30
C VAL A 158 10.70 6.93 -8.16
N THR A 159 11.43 6.66 -9.23
CA THR A 159 11.23 5.46 -10.05
C THR A 159 11.81 4.25 -9.33
N VAL A 160 11.04 3.16 -9.24
CA VAL A 160 11.45 1.88 -8.64
C VAL A 160 11.58 0.80 -9.71
N ALA A 161 12.36 -0.25 -9.43
CA ALA A 161 12.56 -1.36 -10.38
C ALA A 161 11.31 -2.25 -10.57
N TYR A 162 10.35 -2.18 -9.64
CA TYR A 162 9.12 -2.94 -9.73
C TYR A 162 8.11 -2.22 -10.63
N GLU A 163 7.72 -2.87 -11.71
CA GLU A 163 6.66 -2.44 -12.61
C GLU A 163 5.77 -3.62 -12.96
N PHE A 164 4.55 -3.63 -12.43
CA PHE A 164 3.55 -4.64 -12.77
C PHE A 164 2.41 -4.04 -13.58
N GLN A 165 1.83 -2.93 -13.12
CA GLN A 165 0.96 -2.09 -13.93
C GLN A 165 1.83 -1.21 -14.83
N LYS A 166 1.50 -1.09 -16.12
CA LYS A 166 2.24 -0.25 -17.07
C LYS A 166 2.31 1.20 -16.57
N GLY A 167 3.51 1.77 -16.53
CA GLY A 167 3.76 3.11 -15.99
C GLY A 167 3.66 3.21 -14.46
N GLY A 168 3.32 2.11 -13.78
CA GLY A 168 3.11 2.03 -12.34
C GLY A 168 4.40 1.84 -11.55
N ASN A 169 5.51 2.42 -12.00
CA ASN A 169 6.84 2.26 -11.42
C ASN A 169 7.32 3.51 -10.66
N GLN A 170 6.42 4.46 -10.36
CA GLN A 170 6.73 5.66 -9.59
C GLN A 170 6.11 5.61 -8.19
N MET A 171 6.90 6.04 -7.21
CA MET A 171 6.55 6.17 -5.79
C MET A 171 6.69 7.63 -5.37
N LEU A 172 5.76 8.13 -4.56
CA LEU A 172 5.93 9.39 -3.85
C LEU A 172 6.76 9.16 -2.59
N ARG A 173 7.85 9.90 -2.43
CA ARG A 173 8.69 9.94 -1.24
C ARG A 173 8.56 11.29 -0.56
N LEU A 174 8.27 11.29 0.74
CA LEU A 174 8.16 12.50 1.56
C LEU A 174 9.21 12.47 2.68
N MET A 175 9.88 13.61 2.89
CA MET A 175 10.86 13.81 3.96
C MET A 175 10.71 15.22 4.54
N PRO A 176 10.84 15.44 5.85
CA PRO A 176 10.95 16.79 6.42
C PRO A 176 12.12 17.57 5.81
N THR A 177 11.95 18.87 5.57
CA THR A 177 13.01 19.77 5.04
C THR A 177 13.84 20.46 6.12
N GLY A 178 13.64 20.11 7.40
CA GLY A 178 14.33 20.68 8.57
C GLY A 178 14.86 19.61 9.50
#